data_AF-A0A2V9RVQ6-F1
#
_entry.id   AF-A0A2V9RVQ6-F1
#
_cell.length_a   1.000
_cell.length_b   1.000
_cell.length_c   1.000
_cell.angle_alpha   90.00
_cell.angle_beta   90.00
_cell.angle_gamma   90.00
#
_symmetry.space_group_name_H-M   'P 1'
#
loop_
_entity.id
_entity.type
_entity.pdbx_description
1 polymer ?
#
loop_
_entity_poly.entity_id
_entity_poly.type
_entity_poly.pdbx_seq_one_letter_code
_entity_poly.pdbx_strand_id
1 'polypeptide(L)' 'MVRVLIAEDDPVSRHILDATLRKWGHQVVVCADGVEAWQVLRGENPPPLV' A
#
# COMPACT_ATOMS: atom_id res chain seq x y z
N MET A 1 6.36 1.69 -13.48
CA MET A 1 5.06 1.85 -12.80
C MET A 1 4.68 0.50 -12.21
N VAL A 2 4.47 0.42 -10.89
CA VAL A 2 4.17 -0.82 -10.15
C VAL A 2 3.01 -0.53 -9.19
N ARG A 3 2.24 -1.56 -8.85
CA ARG A 3 1.21 -1.50 -7.80
C ARG A 3 1.83 -1.85 -6.45
N VAL A 4 1.76 -0.92 -5.49
CA VAL A 4 2.36 -1.03 -4.16
C VAL A 4 1.27 -1.11 -3.10
N LEU A 5 1.43 -2.03 -2.15
CA LEU A 5 0.62 -2.11 -0.93
C LEU A 5 1.41 -1.52 0.22
N ILE A 6 0.88 -0.47 0.85
CA ILE A 6 1.41 0.07 2.10
C ILE A 6 0.60 -0.52 3.24
N ALA A 7 1.27 -1.15 4.21
CA ALA A 7 0.70 -1.52 5.50
C ALA A 7 1.46 -0.75 6.58
N GLU A 8 0.87 0.32 7.10
CA GLU A 8 1.52 1.28 8.01
C GLU A 8 0.52 1.74 9.06
N ASP A 9 0.83 1.56 10.34
CA ASP A 9 -0.07 1.86 11.45
C ASP A 9 -0.02 3.33 11.88
N ASP A 10 1.10 4.03 11.63
CA ASP A 10 1.20 5.46 11.88
C ASP A 10 0.57 6.29 10.74
N PRO A 11 -0.48 7.11 11.00
CA PRO A 11 -1.18 7.85 9.96
C PRO A 11 -0.31 8.90 9.26
N VAL A 12 0.69 9.47 9.96
CA VAL A 12 1.59 10.48 9.38
C VAL A 12 2.54 9.82 8.37
N SER A 13 3.22 8.76 8.79
CA SER A 13 4.13 7.98 7.96
C SER A 13 3.41 7.38 6.76
N ARG A 14 2.20 6.86 6.95
CA ARG A 14 1.34 6.32 5.88
C ARG A 14 1.03 7.36 4.81
N HIS A 15 0.71 8.58 5.22
CA HIS A 15 0.42 9.68 4.29
C HIS A 15 1.65 10.12 3.49
N ILE A 16 2.81 10.22 4.15
CA ILE A 16 4.09 10.57 3.50
C ILE A 16 4.45 9.52 2.44
N LEU A 17 4.33 8.23 2.76
CA LEU A 17 4.62 7.13 1.85
C LEU A 17 3.66 7.11 0.65
N ASP A 18 2.36 7.25 0.88
CA ASP A 18 1.35 7.31 -0.20
C ASP A 18 1.63 8.47 -1.17
N ALA A 19 1.84 9.68 -0.64
CA ALA A 19 2.15 10.86 -1.45
C ALA A 19 3.44 10.69 -2.26
N THR A 20 4.49 10.14 -1.64
CA THR A 20 5.79 9.92 -2.29
C THR A 20 5.68 8.92 -3.45
N LEU A 21 5.07 7.77 -3.21
CA LEU A 21 4.94 6.72 -4.22
C LEU A 21 4.02 7.13 -5.36
N ARG A 22 2.93 7.86 -5.07
CA ARG A 22 2.07 8.44 -6.12
C ARG A 22 2.81 9.47 -6.95
N LYS A 23 3.61 10.34 -6.33
CA LYS A 23 4.46 11.33 -7.04
C LYS A 23 5.46 10.66 -7.99
N TRP A 24 5.96 9.48 -7.63
CA TRP A 24 6.82 8.66 -8.49
C TRP A 24 6.05 7.89 -9.57
N GLY A 25 4.72 8.00 -9.62
CA GLY A 25 3.87 7.37 -10.62
C GLY A 25 3.51 5.92 -10.33
N HIS A 26 3.58 5.48 -9.07
CA HIS A 26 3.08 4.17 -8.65
C HIS A 26 1.57 4.19 -8.40
N GLN A 27 0.93 3.04 -8.59
CA GLN A 27 -0.42 2.82 -8.08
C GLN A 27 -0.29 2.34 -6.64
N VAL A 28 -0.95 3.02 -5.70
CA VAL A 28 -0.79 2.74 -4.27
C VAL A 28 -2.12 2.30 -3.67
N VAL A 29 -2.08 1.19 -2.94
CA VAL A 29 -3.15 0.73 -2.05
C VAL A 29 -2.65 0.90 -0.62
N VAL A 30 -3.46 1.55 0.21
CA VAL A 30 -3.09 1.94 1.58
C VAL A 30 -3.92 1.14 2.56
N CYS A 31 -3.27 0.52 3.53
CA CYS A 31 -3.86 -0.23 4.63
C CYS A 31 -3.34 0.32 5.96
N ALA A 32 -4.23 0.43 6.94
CA ALA A 32 -3.90 0.94 8.27
C ALA A 32 -3.36 -0.13 9.22
N ASP A 33 -3.50 -1.40 8.86
CA ASP A 33 -2.99 -2.52 9.64
C ASP A 33 -2.76 -3.76 8.77
N GLY A 34 -2.27 -4.82 9.42
CA GLY A 34 -2.02 -6.12 8.78
C GLY A 34 -3.29 -6.88 8.38
N VAL A 35 -4.44 -6.63 9.01
CA VAL A 35 -5.70 -7.31 8.68
C VAL A 35 -6.23 -6.79 7.35
N GLU A 36 -6.25 -5.47 7.15
CA GLU A 36 -6.61 -4.86 5.88
C GLU A 36 -5.64 -5.29 4.76
N ALA A 37 -4.34 -5.25 5.03
CA ALA A 37 -3.33 -5.68 4.08
C ALA A 37 -3.52 -7.16 3.68
N TRP A 38 -3.82 -8.01 4.66
CA TRP A 38 -4.09 -9.43 4.44
C TRP A 38 -5.32 -9.66 3.58
N GLN A 39 -6.38 -8.88 3.76
CA GLN A 39 -7.57 -8.96 2.90
C GLN A 39 -7.24 -8.59 1.45
N VAL A 40 -6.42 -7.56 1.23
CA VAL A 40 -5.97 -7.16 -0.13
C VAL A 40 -5.14 -8.27 -0.77
N LEU A 41 -4.21 -8.88 -0.03
CA LEU A 41 -3.36 -9.96 -0.53
C LEU A 41 -4.12 -11.23 -0.92
N ARG A 42 -5.30 -11.45 -0.32
CA ARG A 42 -6.19 -12.58 -0.63
C ARG A 42 -7.18 -12.30 -1.77
N GLY A 43 -7.23 -11.06 -2.27
CA GLY A 43 -8.08 -10.68 -3.39
C GLY A 43 -7.58 -11.20 -4.74
N GLU A 44 -8.34 -10.94 -5.79
CA GLU A 44 -7.91 -11.25 -7.16
C GLU A 44 -6.79 -10.28 -7.58
N ASN A 45 -5.68 -10.84 -8.06
CA ASN A 45 -4.48 -10.11 -8.51
C ASN A 45 -3.86 -9.18 -7.44
N PRO A 46 -3.31 -9.74 -6.35
CA PRO A 46 -2.65 -8.95 -5.32
C PRO A 46 -1.37 -8.30 -5.84
N PRO A 47 -0.96 -7.14 -5.29
CA PRO A 47 0.35 -6.58 -5.59
C PRO A 47 1.45 -7.56 -5.14
N PRO A 48 2.58 -7.65 -5.86
CA PRO A 48 3.68 -8.52 -5.49
C PRO A 48 4.26 -8.10 -4.14
N LEU A 49 4.56 -9.09 -3.29
CA LEU A 49 5.38 -8.88 -2.09
C LEU A 49 6.84 -8.91 -2.52
N VAL A 50 7.58 -7.84 -2.22
CA VAL A 50 9.02 -7.73 -2.46
C VAL A 50 9.73 -7.34 -1.17
#